data_AF-A0A4Y8CC98-F1
#
_entry.id   AF-A0A4Y8CC98-F1
#
_cell.length_a   1.000
_cell.length_b   1.000
_cell.length_c   1.000
_cell.angle_alpha   90.00
_cell.angle_beta   90.00
_cell.angle_gamma   90.00
#
_symmetry.space_group_name_H-M   'P 1'
#
loop_
_entity.id
_entity.type
_entity.pdbx_description
1 polymer ?
#
loop_
_entity_poly.entity_id
_entity_poly.type
_entity_poly.pdbx_seq_one_letter_code
_entity_poly.pdbx_strand_id
1 'polypeptide(L)'
;MNRRDFIKNTAIASAASVAGLSVPSSMLGAQEEDWKWDKAVCRFCGTGCGIMIARKDGKIVATKGDPAAPVNRGLNCIKGYFNAKIMYGEDRLVMP
;
A
#
# COMPACT_ATOMS: atom_id res chain seq x y z
N MET A 1 14.00 -2.75 2.18
CA MET A 1 13.79 -3.68 3.32
C MET A 1 13.54 -5.07 2.75
N ASN A 2 14.43 -6.03 3.00
CA ASN A 2 14.21 -7.41 2.57
C ASN A 2 13.22 -8.10 3.53
N ARG A 3 12.51 -9.15 3.09
CA ARG A 3 11.59 -9.92 3.95
C ARG A 3 12.28 -10.40 5.23
N ARG A 4 13.56 -10.79 5.11
CA ARG A 4 14.39 -11.23 6.22
C ARG A 4 14.65 -10.12 7.25
N ASP A 5 14.90 -8.91 6.80
CA ASP A 5 15.15 -7.75 7.66
C ASP A 5 13.88 -7.35 8.40
N PHE A 6 12.73 -7.40 7.72
CA PHE A 6 11.43 -7.14 8.34
C PHE A 6 11.14 -8.12 9.50
N ILE A 7 11.37 -9.42 9.30
CA ILE A 7 11.19 -10.44 10.34
C ILE A 7 12.13 -10.18 11.54
N LYS A 8 13.41 -9.87 11.27
CA LYS A 8 14.38 -9.56 12.32
C LYS A 8 13.99 -8.31 13.12
N ASN A 9 13.63 -7.23 12.42
CA ASN A 9 13.23 -5.98 13.05
C ASN A 9 11.96 -6.15 13.89
N THR A 10 10.99 -6.93 13.40
CA THR A 10 9.76 -7.25 14.15
C THR A 10 10.08 -8.06 15.40
N ALA A 11 10.97 -9.06 15.31
CA ALA A 11 11.38 -9.86 16.47
C ALA A 11 12.08 -9.01 17.54
N ILE A 12 12.98 -8.11 17.13
CA ILE A 12 13.67 -7.17 18.03
C ILE A 12 12.66 -6.22 18.69
N ALA A 13 11.74 -5.64 17.91
CA ALA A 13 10.70 -4.73 18.41
C ALA A 13 9.82 -5.39 19.47
N SER A 14 9.36 -6.62 19.22
CA SER A 14 8.55 -7.37 20.19
C SER A 14 9.32 -7.66 21.47
N ALA A 15 10.56 -8.14 21.38
CA ALA A 15 11.38 -8.43 22.56
C ALA A 15 11.67 -7.16 23.39
N ALA A 16 12.01 -6.06 22.73
CA ALA A 16 12.26 -4.78 23.37
C ALA A 16 11.01 -4.24 24.09
N SER A 17 9.82 -4.35 23.48
CA SER A 17 8.57 -3.91 24.13
C SER A 17 8.26 -4.65 25.43
N VAL A 18 8.54 -5.96 25.50
CA VAL A 18 8.36 -6.77 26.72
C VAL A 18 9.40 -6.41 27.77
N ALA A 19 10.62 -6.09 27.35
CA ALA A 19 11.70 -5.67 28.23
C ALA A 19 11.61 -4.20 28.68
N GLY A 20 10.61 -3.44 28.22
CA GLY A 20 10.48 -2.00 28.52
C GLY A 20 11.52 -1.12 27.82
N LEU A 21 12.14 -1.62 26.75
CA LEU A 21 13.15 -0.91 25.96
C LEU A 21 12.50 -0.21 24.75
N SER A 22 12.88 1.03 24.50
CA SER A 22 12.47 1.75 23.29
C SER A 22 13.22 1.23 22.07
N VAL A 23 12.51 1.00 20.96
CA VAL A 23 13.13 0.73 19.66
C VAL A 23 13.12 1.96 18.75
N PRO A 24 14.15 2.16 17.91
CA PRO A 24 14.16 3.19 16.90
C PRO A 24 12.94 3.09 15.98
N SER A 25 12.28 4.20 15.68
CA SER A 25 11.13 4.27 14.76
C SER A 25 11.46 3.78 13.35
N SER A 26 12.72 3.87 12.93
CA SER A 26 13.23 3.33 11.67
C SER A 26 13.15 1.79 11.56
N MET A 27 12.93 1.09 12.68
CA MET A 27 12.72 -0.36 12.70
C MET A 27 11.25 -0.75 12.57
N LEU A 28 10.32 0.20 12.77
CA LEU A 28 8.91 0.01 12.50
C LEU A 28 8.72 0.03 10.96
N GLY A 29 7.67 -0.62 10.46
CA GLY A 29 7.45 -0.79 9.01
C GLY A 29 7.46 0.52 8.22
N ALA A 30 7.33 0.42 6.89
CA ALA A 30 7.36 1.59 6.01
C ALA A 30 6.41 2.70 6.51
N GLN A 31 6.97 3.82 6.97
CA GLN A 31 6.19 5.01 7.29
C GLN A 31 5.65 5.60 5.99
N GLU A 32 4.38 6.03 5.99
CA GLU A 32 3.74 6.74 4.87
C GLU A 32 4.29 8.18 4.76
N GLU A 33 5.61 8.35 4.66
CA GLU A 33 6.23 9.68 4.61
C GLU A 33 6.06 10.30 3.22
N ASP A 34 5.40 11.46 3.20
CA ASP A 34 5.10 12.28 2.02
C ASP A 34 4.21 11.61 0.96
N TRP A 35 3.37 10.67 1.38
CA TRP A 35 2.40 10.03 0.47
C TRP A 35 1.22 10.97 0.23
N LYS A 36 0.91 11.22 -1.04
CA LYS A 36 -0.32 11.92 -1.43
C LYS A 36 -1.39 10.90 -1.81
N TRP A 37 -2.52 10.93 -1.11
CA TRP A 37 -3.65 10.03 -1.34
C TRP A 37 -4.72 10.70 -2.21
N ASP A 38 -5.05 10.09 -3.34
CA ASP A 38 -6.10 10.57 -4.25
C ASP A 38 -7.20 9.52 -4.41
N LYS A 39 -8.43 10.00 -4.65
CA LYS A 39 -9.58 9.15 -4.97
C LYS A 39 -9.54 8.69 -6.42
N ALA A 40 -9.92 7.44 -6.66
CA ALA A 40 -10.07 6.85 -7.97
C ALA A 40 -11.16 5.76 -7.97
N VAL A 41 -11.42 5.20 -9.15
CA VAL A 41 -12.35 4.08 -9.34
C VAL A 41 -11.59 2.86 -9.83
N CYS A 42 -11.86 1.69 -9.25
CA CYS A 42 -11.31 0.43 -9.72
C CYS A 42 -11.92 0.06 -11.09
N ARG A 43 -11.06 -0.09 -12.10
CA ARG A 43 -11.46 -0.39 -13.50
C ARG A 43 -11.22 -1.85 -13.93
N PHE A 44 -11.01 -2.75 -12.98
CA PHE A 44 -10.79 -4.18 -13.32
C PHE A 44 -12.04 -4.92 -13.74
N CYS A 45 -13.18 -4.67 -13.08
CA CYS A 45 -14.45 -5.32 -13.38
C CYS A 45 -15.57 -4.29 -13.39
N GLY A 46 -16.80 -4.71 -13.67
CA GLY A 46 -17.97 -3.83 -13.80
C GLY A 46 -18.52 -3.25 -12.49
N THR A 47 -18.02 -3.67 -11.32
CA THR A 47 -18.60 -3.27 -10.02
C THR A 47 -18.43 -1.79 -9.70
N GLY A 48 -17.34 -1.16 -10.16
CA GLY A 48 -17.10 0.27 -9.92
C GLY A 48 -16.73 0.64 -8.49
N CYS A 49 -15.96 -0.20 -7.78
CA CYS A 49 -15.51 0.09 -6.42
C CYS A 49 -14.68 1.39 -6.35
N GLY A 50 -14.94 2.23 -5.34
CA GLY A 50 -14.10 3.39 -5.05
C GLY A 50 -12.82 2.98 -4.33
N ILE A 51 -11.69 3.52 -4.77
CA ILE A 51 -10.36 3.21 -4.21
C ILE A 51 -9.58 4.50 -3.95
N MET A 52 -8.60 4.40 -3.06
CA MET A 52 -7.61 5.43 -2.78
C MET A 52 -6.26 4.96 -3.32
N ILE A 53 -5.54 5.87 -3.98
CA ILE A 53 -4.21 5.62 -4.54
C ILE A 53 -3.20 6.53 -3.84
N ALA A 54 -2.15 5.95 -3.27
CA ALA A 54 -1.04 6.73 -2.71
C ALA A 54 0.03 6.95 -3.78
N ARG A 55 0.48 8.19 -3.93
CA ARG A 55 1.59 8.59 -4.80
C ARG A 55 2.76 9.15 -4.01
N LYS A 56 3.97 8.77 -4.42
CA LYS A 56 5.24 9.33 -3.95
C LYS A 56 6.21 9.36 -5.12
N ASP A 57 6.95 10.46 -5.30
CA ASP A 57 7.97 10.62 -6.35
C ASP A 57 7.48 10.25 -7.77
N GLY A 58 6.25 10.68 -8.10
CA GLY A 58 5.62 10.40 -9.40
C GLY A 58 5.19 8.95 -9.62
N LYS A 59 5.31 8.08 -8.61
CA LYS A 59 4.92 6.66 -8.69
C LYS A 59 3.80 6.33 -7.70
N ILE A 60 3.02 5.32 -8.04
CA ILE A 60 1.99 4.76 -7.16
C ILE A 60 2.67 3.78 -6.20
N VAL A 61 2.50 4.01 -4.89
CA VAL A 61 3.15 3.24 -3.82
C VAL A 61 2.17 2.38 -3.01
N ALA A 62 0.88 2.71 -3.00
CA ALA A 62 -0.15 1.90 -2.35
C ALA A 62 -1.53 2.08 -2.98
N THR A 63 -2.41 1.10 -2.76
CA THR A 63 -3.82 1.12 -3.15
C THR A 63 -4.65 0.52 -2.04
N LYS A 64 -5.75 1.18 -1.65
CA LYS A 64 -6.73 0.67 -0.68
C LYS A 64 -8.14 1.04 -1.12
N GLY A 65 -9.17 0.41 -0.53
CA GLY A 65 -10.55 0.85 -0.77
C GLY A 65 -10.81 2.23 -0.17
N ASP A 66 -11.67 3.03 -0.80
CA ASP A 66 -12.16 4.28 -0.22
C ASP A 66 -13.28 3.95 0.79
N PRO A 67 -13.09 4.20 2.11
CA PRO A 67 -14.12 3.96 3.11
C PRO A 67 -15.41 4.77 2.87
N ALA A 68 -15.29 5.93 2.22
CA ALA A 68 -16.42 6.79 1.91
C ALA A 68 -17.17 6.36 0.63
N ALA A 69 -16.67 5.39 -0.14
CA ALA A 69 -17.31 4.96 -1.37
C ALA A 69 -18.57 4.11 -1.07
N PRO A 70 -19.74 4.44 -1.66
CA PRO A 70 -21.00 3.78 -1.32
C PRO A 70 -21.05 2.31 -1.77
N VAL A 71 -20.33 1.97 -2.84
CA VAL A 71 -20.35 0.65 -3.48
C VAL A 71 -19.64 -0.40 -2.63
N ASN A 72 -18.45 -0.08 -2.12
CA ASN A 72 -17.56 -1.05 -1.47
C ASN A 72 -17.21 -0.71 -0.02
N ARG A 73 -17.49 0.52 0.45
CA ARG A 73 -17.32 0.95 1.85
C ARG A 73 -15.92 0.61 2.40
N GLY A 74 -14.89 0.85 1.60
CA GLY A 74 -13.49 0.58 1.96
C GLY A 74 -13.01 -0.85 1.73
N LEU A 75 -13.91 -1.81 1.46
CA LEU A 75 -13.50 -3.17 1.09
C LEU A 75 -12.94 -3.20 -0.34
N ASN A 76 -11.95 -4.05 -0.57
CA ASN A 76 -11.38 -4.21 -1.89
C ASN A 76 -11.05 -5.69 -2.15
N CYS A 77 -11.23 -6.14 -3.39
CA CYS A 77 -10.84 -7.50 -3.76
C CYS A 77 -9.35 -7.56 -4.12
N ILE A 78 -8.79 -8.77 -4.29
CA ILE A 78 -7.38 -8.95 -4.63
C ILE A 78 -6.97 -8.22 -5.91
N LYS A 79 -7.86 -8.18 -6.92
CA LYS A 79 -7.64 -7.43 -8.15
C LYS A 79 -7.44 -5.95 -7.83
N GLY A 80 -8.37 -5.36 -7.09
CA GLY A 80 -8.32 -3.93 -6.73
C GLY A 80 -7.10 -3.55 -5.87
N TYR A 81 -6.69 -4.40 -4.93
CA TYR A 81 -5.48 -4.15 -4.12
C TYR A 81 -4.20 -4.08 -4.97
N PHE A 82 -4.16 -4.80 -6.09
CA PHE A 82 -3.02 -4.81 -6.99
C PHE A 82 -3.23 -3.97 -8.27
N ASN A 83 -4.24 -3.09 -8.30
CA ASN A 83 -4.55 -2.27 -9.48
C ASN A 83 -3.39 -1.39 -9.94
N ALA A 84 -2.63 -0.82 -9.02
CA ALA A 84 -1.44 -0.04 -9.33
C ALA A 84 -0.38 -0.80 -10.15
N LYS A 85 -0.29 -2.14 -10.03
CA LYS A 85 0.77 -2.92 -10.69
C LYS A 85 0.66 -2.91 -12.22
N ILE A 86 -0.54 -2.75 -12.77
CA ILE A 86 -0.73 -2.70 -14.24
C ILE A 86 0.06 -1.54 -14.85
N MET A 87 0.22 -0.44 -14.12
CA MET A 87 0.99 0.72 -14.60
C MET A 87 2.48 0.42 -14.75
N TYR A 88 2.97 -0.68 -14.20
CA TYR A 88 4.38 -1.05 -14.16
C TYR A 88 4.64 -2.47 -14.70
N GLY A 89 3.69 -3.02 -15.46
CA GLY A 89 3.89 -4.29 -16.17
C GLY A 89 4.98 -4.14 -17.24
N GLU A 90 5.79 -5.18 -17.41
CA GLU A 90 6.84 -5.24 -18.45
C GLU A 90 6.24 -5.19 -19.86
N ASP A 91 4.98 -5.63 -19.99
CA ASP A 91 4.18 -5.68 -21.21
C ASP A 91 3.39 -4.39 -21.48
N ARG A 92 3.60 -3.33 -20.69
CA ARG A 92 2.90 -2.06 -20.87
C ARG A 92 3.33 -1.38 -22.17
N LEU A 93 2.37 -1.13 -23.05
CA LEU A 93 2.58 -0.34 -24.27
C LEU A 93 3.02 1.10 -23.92
N VAL A 94 4.17 1.52 -24.47
CA VAL A 94 4.78 2.84 -24.24
C VAL A 94 4.94 3.66 -25.53
N MET A 95 4.65 3.07 -26.69
CA MET A 95 4.71 3.73 -28.00
C MET A 95 3.43 3.40 -28.81
N PRO A 96 2.98 4.31 -29.70
CA PRO A 96 1.82 4.10 -30.56
C PRO A 96 1.97 2.96 -31.56
#